data_AF-A0A1Z9TKD7-F1
#
_entry.id   AF-A0A1Z9TKD7-F1
#
_cell.length_a   1.000
_cell.length_b   1.000
_cell.length_c   1.000
_cell.angle_alpha   90.00
_cell.angle_beta   90.00
_cell.angle_gamma   90.00
#
_symmetry.space_group_name_H-M   'P 1'
#
loop_
_entity.id
_entity.type
_entity.pdbx_description
1 polymer ?
#
loop_
_entity_poly.entity_id
_entity_poly.type
_entity_poly.pdbx_seq_one_letter_code
_entity_poly.pdbx_strand_id
1 'polypeptide(L)'
;MANTDSPMGFNPVGKIGSGPSQKAAEYDITNDVIFQGDAVQIAGNSGVLTQAGTGTTNVGVFWGCNFDDSTGKPAFKNQSAAGQASKAFVYDDPYQVFELQGDSGTNSAQTDIGRTADIVVGTGNTTNGISGMELDASDIGTGANVRIIGFSGNSSRNEIGVANMLYEVLIAEHLYK
;
A
#
# COMPACT_ATOMS: atom_id res chain seq x y z
N MET A 1 -14.10 3.72 -21.12
CA MET A 1 -12.70 3.92 -21.58
C MET A 1 -11.84 2.89 -20.86
N ALA A 2 -10.76 2.36 -21.45
CA ALA A 2 -9.92 1.43 -20.70
C ALA A 2 -9.22 2.17 -19.54
N ASN A 3 -9.12 1.53 -18.37
CA ASN A 3 -8.39 2.11 -17.25
C ASN A 3 -6.89 2.16 -17.58
N THR A 4 -6.24 3.24 -17.16
CA THR A 4 -4.80 3.42 -17.38
C THR A 4 -4.02 2.44 -16.49
N ASP A 5 -3.17 1.61 -17.10
CA ASP A 5 -2.22 0.79 -16.37
C ASP A 5 -1.05 1.62 -15.86
N SER A 6 -1.06 1.97 -14.57
CA SER A 6 0.05 2.67 -13.94
C SER A 6 0.01 2.43 -12.43
N PRO A 7 0.57 1.30 -11.96
CA PRO A 7 0.63 0.95 -10.54
C PRO A 7 1.21 2.10 -9.71
N MET A 8 0.67 2.30 -8.51
CA MET A 8 1.03 3.42 -7.63
C MET A 8 1.17 3.03 -6.17
N GLY A 9 1.10 1.73 -5.86
CA GLY A 9 0.96 1.24 -4.50
C GLY A 9 -0.33 1.74 -3.84
N PHE A 10 -0.37 1.61 -2.53
CA PHE A 10 -1.44 2.16 -1.71
C PHE A 10 -1.34 3.68 -1.62
N ASN A 11 -2.37 4.37 -2.09
CA ASN A 11 -2.50 5.82 -1.98
C ASN A 11 -3.56 6.20 -0.93
N PRO A 12 -3.23 6.88 0.16
CA PRO A 12 -4.20 7.17 1.21
C PRO A 12 -5.22 8.24 0.77
N VAL A 13 -6.52 7.97 0.90
CA VAL A 13 -7.59 8.90 0.46
C VAL A 13 -8.57 9.35 1.54
N GLY A 14 -8.62 8.65 2.67
CA GLY A 14 -9.54 9.02 3.74
C GLY A 14 -9.48 8.05 4.91
N LYS A 15 -10.49 8.08 5.77
CA LYS A 15 -10.61 7.17 6.91
C LYS A 15 -12.08 6.87 7.17
N ILE A 16 -12.37 5.64 7.58
CA ILE A 16 -13.67 5.30 8.16
C ILE A 16 -13.66 5.64 9.65
N GLY A 17 -14.64 6.44 10.08
CA GLY A 17 -14.79 6.86 11.48
C GLY A 17 -14.27 8.26 11.77
N SER A 18 -14.19 8.61 13.05
CA SER A 18 -13.74 9.93 13.51
C SER A 18 -12.23 9.97 13.76
N GLY A 19 -11.63 11.15 13.62
CA GLY A 19 -10.20 11.40 13.84
C GLY A 19 -9.46 11.88 12.58
N PRO A 20 -8.18 12.24 12.71
CA PRO A 20 -7.39 12.68 11.56
C PRO A 20 -7.14 11.49 10.62
N SER A 21 -7.49 11.67 9.34
CA SER A 21 -7.03 10.78 8.28
C SER A 21 -5.54 11.03 7.99
N GLN A 22 -4.85 10.03 7.46
CA GLN A 22 -3.47 10.18 6.97
C GLN A 22 -2.50 10.64 8.07
N LYS A 23 -2.68 10.17 9.30
CA LYS A 23 -1.71 10.36 10.38
C LYS A 23 -0.69 9.24 10.32
N ALA A 24 0.59 9.58 10.11
CA ALA A 24 1.67 8.62 10.15
C ALA A 24 2.20 8.42 11.58
N ALA A 25 2.69 7.22 11.87
CA ALA A 25 3.47 6.87 13.05
C ALA A 25 4.89 6.46 12.65
N GLU A 26 5.84 6.63 13.57
CA GLU A 26 7.25 6.30 13.34
C GLU A 26 7.58 4.88 13.83
N TYR A 27 8.36 4.17 13.03
CA TYR A 27 8.81 2.81 13.29
C TYR A 27 10.29 2.65 12.93
N ASP A 28 10.99 1.75 13.62
CA ASP A 28 12.31 1.28 13.19
C ASP A 28 12.16 0.42 11.92
N ILE A 29 13.09 0.56 10.98
CA ILE A 29 13.04 -0.09 9.66
C ILE A 29 14.30 -0.92 9.42
N THR A 30 14.17 -2.03 8.69
CA THR A 30 15.30 -2.82 8.21
C THR A 30 16.04 -2.10 7.07
N ASN A 31 17.06 -2.74 6.50
CA ASN A 31 17.74 -2.25 5.30
C ASN A 31 17.06 -2.68 3.98
N ASP A 32 15.83 -3.19 4.05
CA ASP A 32 15.08 -3.60 2.86
C ASP A 32 14.73 -2.37 2.02
N VAL A 33 14.61 -2.58 0.70
CA VAL A 33 14.18 -1.53 -0.23
C VAL A 33 12.66 -1.49 -0.23
N ILE A 34 12.11 -0.40 0.28
CA ILE A 34 10.68 -0.14 0.43
C ILE A 34 10.39 1.21 -0.23
N PHE A 35 9.30 1.26 -0.98
CA PHE A 35 8.85 2.42 -1.73
C PHE A 35 7.56 2.98 -1.14
N GLN A 36 7.28 4.25 -1.39
CA GLN A 36 6.04 4.90 -0.98
C GLN A 36 4.84 4.15 -1.56
N GLY A 37 3.91 3.77 -0.67
CA GLY A 37 2.74 2.97 -1.03
C GLY A 37 2.94 1.46 -0.90
N ASP A 38 4.12 0.98 -0.45
CA ASP A 38 4.27 -0.43 -0.06
C ASP A 38 3.52 -0.72 1.24
N ALA A 39 2.77 -1.82 1.27
CA ALA A 39 2.36 -2.42 2.52
C ALA A 39 3.61 -2.91 3.30
N VAL A 40 3.58 -2.78 4.61
CA VAL A 40 4.67 -3.17 5.50
C VAL A 40 4.20 -4.04 6.65
N GLN A 41 5.09 -4.88 7.15
CA GLN A 41 4.87 -5.80 8.26
C GLN A 41 6.00 -5.68 9.28
N ILE A 42 5.77 -6.12 10.53
CA ILE A 42 6.87 -6.33 11.47
C ILE A 42 7.57 -7.64 11.11
N ALA A 43 8.89 -7.61 10.90
CA ALA A 43 9.68 -8.78 10.53
C ALA A 43 9.77 -9.79 11.68
N GLY A 44 8.83 -10.73 11.74
CA GLY A 44 8.76 -11.76 12.79
C GLY A 44 8.82 -11.14 14.20
N ASN A 45 9.76 -11.59 15.03
CA ASN A 45 9.93 -11.13 16.41
C ASN A 45 10.95 -9.98 16.55
N SER A 46 11.45 -9.41 15.45
CA SER A 46 12.50 -8.38 15.49
C SER A 46 12.03 -7.01 15.95
N GLY A 47 10.73 -6.71 15.80
CA GLY A 47 10.17 -5.41 16.12
C GLY A 47 10.48 -4.31 15.10
N VAL A 48 11.12 -4.64 13.97
CA VAL A 48 11.44 -3.70 12.89
C VAL A 48 10.57 -3.93 11.65
N LEU A 49 10.31 -2.88 10.88
CA LEU A 49 9.53 -2.92 9.65
C LEU A 49 10.30 -3.50 8.46
N THR A 50 9.61 -4.33 7.68
CA THR A 50 10.01 -4.81 6.35
C THR A 50 8.83 -4.68 5.39
N GLN A 51 9.07 -4.85 4.08
CA GLN A 51 8.00 -4.92 3.08
C GLN A 51 7.08 -6.10 3.38
N ALA A 52 5.77 -5.90 3.28
CA ALA A 52 4.79 -6.96 3.37
C ALA A 52 4.80 -7.80 2.10
N GLY A 53 4.68 -9.12 2.27
CA GLY A 53 4.44 -10.04 1.16
C GLY A 53 2.95 -10.32 0.97
N THR A 54 2.61 -10.95 -0.15
CA THR A 54 1.28 -11.54 -0.39
C THR A 54 0.90 -12.47 0.75
N GLY A 55 -0.34 -12.35 1.25
CA GLY A 55 -0.87 -13.20 2.32
C GLY A 55 -0.25 -12.98 3.71
N THR A 56 0.45 -11.85 3.93
CA THR A 56 1.05 -11.53 5.25
C THR A 56 0.20 -10.56 6.07
N THR A 57 0.41 -10.56 7.39
CA THR A 57 -0.24 -9.59 8.29
C THR A 57 0.46 -8.24 8.18
N ASN A 58 -0.31 -7.20 7.84
CA ASN A 58 0.22 -5.87 7.56
C ASN A 58 0.06 -4.94 8.76
N VAL A 59 1.06 -4.12 9.03
CA VAL A 59 1.03 -3.05 10.04
C VAL A 59 0.41 -1.78 9.48
N GLY A 60 0.52 -1.58 8.16
CA GLY A 60 0.11 -0.34 7.51
C GLY A 60 0.81 -0.15 6.17
N VAL A 61 0.84 1.10 5.71
CA VAL A 61 1.45 1.50 4.44
C VAL A 61 2.61 2.46 4.66
N PHE A 62 3.77 2.18 4.07
CA PHE A 62 4.94 3.04 4.12
C PHE A 62 4.75 4.31 3.30
N TRP A 63 5.05 5.47 3.90
CA TRP A 63 4.97 6.77 3.24
C TRP A 63 6.33 7.41 2.97
N GLY A 64 7.33 7.07 3.78
CA GLY A 64 8.68 7.56 3.63
C GLY A 64 9.52 7.26 4.86
N CYS A 65 10.78 7.67 4.84
CA CYS A 65 11.71 7.48 5.93
C CYS A 65 12.71 8.62 6.01
N ASN A 66 13.29 8.76 7.20
CA ASN A 66 14.42 9.64 7.43
C ASN A 66 15.72 8.86 7.25
N PHE A 67 16.69 9.53 6.66
CA PHE A 67 18.04 9.04 6.45
C PHE A 67 19.05 9.90 7.16
N ASP A 68 20.05 9.25 7.74
CA ASP A 68 21.28 9.92 8.12
C ASP A 68 22.18 9.96 6.87
N ASP A 69 22.16 11.11 6.18
CA ASP A 69 23.03 11.30 5.02
C ASP A 69 24.52 11.37 5.44
N SER A 70 25.43 11.19 4.49
CA SER A 70 26.87 11.27 4.74
C SER A 70 27.35 12.66 5.17
N THR A 71 26.46 13.66 5.15
CA THR A 71 26.69 15.03 5.61
C THR A 71 26.19 15.26 7.04
N GLY A 72 25.61 14.23 7.68
CA GLY A 72 25.06 14.28 9.04
C GLY A 72 23.74 15.02 9.15
N LYS A 73 23.02 15.22 8.03
CA LYS A 73 21.72 15.91 8.03
C LYS A 73 20.59 14.90 7.82
N PRO A 74 19.53 14.96 8.65
CA PRO A 74 18.35 14.15 8.42
C PRO A 74 17.66 14.62 7.14
N ALA A 75 17.46 13.70 6.19
CA ALA A 75 16.74 13.95 4.96
C ALA A 75 15.55 12.98 4.84
N PHE A 76 14.36 13.52 4.56
CA PHE A 76 13.21 12.71 4.21
C PHE A 76 13.35 12.19 2.78
N LYS A 77 13.13 10.90 2.58
CA LYS A 77 12.86 10.32 1.25
C LYS A 77 11.64 9.43 1.30
N ASN A 78 11.00 9.28 0.16
CA ASN A 78 9.85 8.43 -0.04
C ASN A 78 10.21 6.98 -0.43
N GLN A 79 11.49 6.59 -0.32
CA GLN A 79 11.94 5.21 -0.46
C GLN A 79 13.11 4.95 0.50
N SER A 80 13.28 3.74 1.02
CA SER A 80 14.39 3.33 1.89
C SER A 80 15.67 2.91 1.12
N ALA A 81 15.61 2.93 -0.22
CA ALA A 81 16.68 2.46 -1.10
C ALA A 81 18.05 3.05 -0.69
N ALA A 82 18.99 2.14 -0.37
CA ALA A 82 20.37 2.36 0.09
C ALA A 82 20.68 2.05 1.58
N GLY A 83 19.74 1.52 2.37
CA GLY A 83 20.06 0.91 3.68
C GLY A 83 20.60 1.89 4.73
N GLN A 84 20.25 3.17 4.60
CA GLN A 84 20.63 4.25 5.50
C GLN A 84 19.42 4.83 6.25
N ALA A 85 18.24 4.20 6.11
CA ALA A 85 17.01 4.62 6.75
C ALA A 85 17.02 4.16 8.21
N SER A 86 16.78 5.08 9.14
CA SER A 86 16.71 4.76 10.57
C SER A 86 15.28 4.69 11.07
N LYS A 87 14.41 5.56 10.57
CA LYS A 87 13.00 5.65 10.96
C LYS A 87 12.11 5.75 9.73
N ALA A 88 11.05 4.97 9.71
CA ALA A 88 10.02 4.98 8.69
C ALA A 88 8.71 5.56 9.22
N PHE A 89 7.99 6.25 8.34
CA PHE A 89 6.66 6.80 8.58
C PHE A 89 5.63 5.88 7.91
N VAL A 90 4.69 5.39 8.71
CA VAL A 90 3.67 4.43 8.28
C VAL A 90 2.28 4.94 8.63
N TYR A 91 1.35 4.81 7.69
CA TYR A 91 -0.08 4.92 7.98
C TYR A 91 -0.57 3.59 8.53
N ASP A 92 -0.69 3.51 9.85
CA ASP A 92 -0.94 2.29 10.64
C ASP A 92 -2.34 2.23 11.26
N ASP A 93 -3.23 3.14 10.85
CA ASP A 93 -4.62 3.14 11.26
C ASP A 93 -5.39 2.05 10.52
N PRO A 94 -6.00 1.06 11.21
CA PRO A 94 -6.74 -0.04 10.58
C PRO A 94 -7.93 0.41 9.73
N TYR A 95 -8.40 1.65 9.92
CA TYR A 95 -9.54 2.22 9.22
C TYR A 95 -9.14 3.29 8.20
N GLN A 96 -7.84 3.48 7.95
CA GLN A 96 -7.34 4.30 6.84
C GLN A 96 -7.80 3.68 5.51
N VAL A 97 -8.42 4.49 4.67
CA VAL A 97 -8.83 4.13 3.32
C VAL A 97 -7.69 4.45 2.37
N PHE A 98 -7.38 3.50 1.50
CA PHE A 98 -6.41 3.63 0.44
C PHE A 98 -7.07 3.38 -0.91
N GLU A 99 -6.56 4.03 -1.94
CA GLU A 99 -6.72 3.59 -3.32
C GLU A 99 -5.60 2.61 -3.67
N LEU A 100 -5.96 1.53 -4.35
CA LEU A 100 -5.02 0.55 -4.87
C LEU A 100 -5.49 0.08 -6.26
N GLN A 101 -4.58 0.10 -7.22
CA GLN A 101 -4.87 -0.41 -8.57
C GLN A 101 -4.93 -1.94 -8.50
N GLY A 102 -5.96 -2.55 -9.08
CA GLY A 102 -5.95 -4.00 -9.34
C GLY A 102 -5.09 -4.32 -10.57
N ASP A 103 -4.44 -5.47 -10.56
CA ASP A 103 -3.62 -5.92 -11.68
C ASP A 103 -4.46 -6.26 -12.93
N SER A 104 -3.79 -6.79 -13.95
CA SER A 104 -4.41 -7.19 -15.22
C SER A 104 -4.96 -8.62 -15.23
N GLY A 105 -5.03 -9.30 -14.09
CA GLY A 105 -5.42 -10.71 -13.98
C GLY A 105 -6.87 -10.96 -14.40
N THR A 106 -7.80 -10.10 -13.97
CA THR A 106 -9.21 -10.16 -14.38
C THR A 106 -9.83 -8.77 -14.51
N ASN A 107 -11.01 -8.71 -15.14
CA ASN A 107 -11.79 -7.48 -15.20
C ASN A 107 -12.54 -7.25 -13.89
N SER A 108 -12.56 -5.99 -13.45
CA SER A 108 -13.36 -5.57 -12.30
C SER A 108 -14.86 -5.87 -12.47
N ALA A 109 -15.54 -6.13 -11.38
CA ALA A 109 -16.98 -6.35 -11.33
C ALA A 109 -17.61 -5.61 -10.14
N GLN A 110 -18.86 -5.14 -10.30
CA GLN A 110 -19.59 -4.48 -9.22
C GLN A 110 -19.68 -5.34 -7.94
N THR A 111 -19.62 -6.67 -8.10
CA THR A 111 -19.65 -7.67 -7.03
C THR A 111 -18.37 -7.76 -6.20
N ASP A 112 -17.30 -7.06 -6.58
CA ASP A 112 -16.03 -7.06 -5.87
C ASP A 112 -16.12 -6.30 -4.54
N ILE A 113 -17.05 -5.34 -4.44
CA ILE A 113 -17.30 -4.58 -3.21
C ILE A 113 -17.68 -5.55 -2.08
N GLY A 114 -16.96 -5.46 -0.97
CA GLY A 114 -17.11 -6.31 0.21
C GLY A 114 -16.32 -7.62 0.16
N ARG A 115 -15.70 -7.96 -0.97
CA ARG A 115 -14.76 -9.09 -1.08
C ARG A 115 -13.38 -8.70 -0.56
N THR A 116 -12.57 -9.72 -0.33
CA THR A 116 -11.15 -9.58 0.02
C THR A 116 -10.29 -10.09 -1.12
N ALA A 117 -9.06 -9.62 -1.18
CA ALA A 117 -8.05 -9.98 -2.18
C ALA A 117 -6.67 -9.89 -1.53
N ASP A 118 -5.67 -10.56 -2.08
CA ASP A 118 -4.28 -10.34 -1.69
C ASP A 118 -3.65 -9.19 -2.48
N ILE A 119 -2.47 -8.79 -2.03
CA ILE A 119 -1.61 -7.86 -2.75
C ILE A 119 -0.64 -8.61 -3.66
N VAL A 120 -0.32 -8.02 -4.81
CA VAL A 120 0.81 -8.42 -5.65
C VAL A 120 1.95 -7.44 -5.42
N VAL A 121 3.11 -7.96 -5.02
CA VAL A 121 4.33 -7.15 -4.88
C VAL A 121 4.89 -6.88 -6.28
N GLY A 122 4.71 -5.66 -6.78
CA GLY A 122 5.27 -5.22 -8.05
C GLY A 122 6.61 -4.52 -7.94
N THR A 123 7.14 -4.06 -9.07
CA THR A 123 8.43 -3.36 -9.12
C THR A 123 8.25 -1.89 -8.76
N GLY A 124 8.91 -1.42 -7.69
CA GLY A 124 8.95 -0.01 -7.34
C GLY A 124 9.78 0.83 -8.32
N ASN A 125 9.39 2.08 -8.51
CA ASN A 125 10.07 3.01 -9.39
C ASN A 125 11.11 3.83 -8.61
N THR A 126 12.38 3.55 -8.84
CA THR A 126 13.51 4.20 -8.14
C THR A 126 13.71 5.68 -8.49
N THR A 127 13.11 6.15 -9.58
CA THR A 127 13.21 7.55 -10.02
C THR A 127 12.26 8.44 -9.22
N ASN A 128 11.04 7.97 -8.97
CA ASN A 128 10.03 8.75 -8.23
C ASN A 128 9.73 8.20 -6.82
N GLY A 129 10.29 7.05 -6.44
CA GLY A 129 10.12 6.42 -5.13
C GLY A 129 8.75 5.77 -4.89
N ILE A 130 7.96 5.52 -5.94
CA ILE A 130 6.59 4.98 -5.82
C ILE A 130 6.58 3.46 -5.98
N SER A 131 5.79 2.79 -5.14
CA SER A 131 5.59 1.34 -5.18
C SER A 131 4.86 0.88 -6.44
N GLY A 132 5.20 -0.32 -6.90
CA GLY A 132 4.47 -1.04 -7.93
C GLY A 132 3.43 -2.02 -7.38
N MET A 133 3.12 -1.96 -6.08
CA MET A 133 2.19 -2.88 -5.43
C MET A 133 0.76 -2.68 -5.94
N GLU A 134 0.05 -3.79 -6.14
CA GLU A 134 -1.29 -3.84 -6.71
C GLU A 134 -2.18 -4.80 -5.91
N LEU A 135 -3.48 -4.74 -6.15
CA LEU A 135 -4.45 -5.75 -5.74
C LEU A 135 -4.42 -6.89 -6.75
N ASP A 136 -4.38 -8.15 -6.32
CA ASP A 136 -4.50 -9.29 -7.24
C ASP A 136 -5.95 -9.41 -7.71
N ALA A 137 -6.25 -8.99 -8.94
CA ALA A 137 -7.63 -9.04 -9.43
C ALA A 137 -8.09 -10.48 -9.68
N SER A 138 -7.17 -11.44 -9.80
CA SER A 138 -7.50 -12.84 -10.05
C SER A 138 -7.89 -13.62 -8.79
N ASP A 139 -7.60 -13.08 -7.61
CA ASP A 139 -7.86 -13.73 -6.33
C ASP A 139 -9.00 -13.09 -5.51
N ILE A 140 -9.74 -12.15 -6.09
CA ILE A 140 -10.86 -11.48 -5.42
C ILE A 140 -11.87 -12.54 -4.94
N GLY A 141 -12.06 -12.59 -3.62
CA GLY A 141 -12.91 -13.55 -2.90
C GLY A 141 -12.18 -14.76 -2.34
N THR A 142 -10.90 -14.94 -2.65
CA THR A 142 -10.03 -16.00 -2.10
C THR A 142 -8.83 -15.45 -1.34
N GLY A 143 -8.32 -14.28 -1.71
CA GLY A 143 -7.28 -13.57 -0.97
C GLY A 143 -7.81 -12.89 0.28
N ALA A 144 -6.91 -12.40 1.14
CA ALA A 144 -7.21 -11.93 2.48
C ALA A 144 -6.60 -10.57 2.85
N ASN A 145 -5.51 -10.11 2.21
CA ASN A 145 -4.77 -8.92 2.67
C ASN A 145 -5.61 -7.64 2.73
N VAL A 146 -6.42 -7.37 1.72
CA VAL A 146 -7.21 -6.14 1.58
C VAL A 146 -8.70 -6.44 1.48
N ARG A 147 -9.53 -5.51 1.93
CA ARG A 147 -10.99 -5.52 1.73
C ARG A 147 -11.38 -4.37 0.83
N ILE A 148 -12.06 -4.70 -0.26
CA ILE A 148 -12.61 -3.73 -1.20
C ILE A 148 -13.86 -3.11 -0.56
N ILE A 149 -13.88 -1.79 -0.43
CA ILE A 149 -15.02 -1.03 0.11
C ILE A 149 -15.72 -0.19 -0.95
N GLY A 150 -15.09 0.00 -2.10
CA GLY A 150 -15.63 0.80 -3.18
C GLY A 150 -14.68 0.90 -4.37
N PHE A 151 -15.03 1.79 -5.27
CA PHE A 151 -14.26 2.14 -6.45
C PHE A 151 -13.89 3.61 -6.39
N SER A 152 -12.69 3.96 -6.85
CA SER A 152 -12.25 5.35 -6.87
C SER A 152 -13.10 6.21 -7.81
N GLY A 153 -13.28 7.48 -7.44
CA GLY A 153 -13.87 8.51 -8.29
C GLY A 153 -12.96 9.05 -9.40
N ASN A 154 -11.73 8.53 -9.55
CA ASN A 154 -10.75 9.03 -10.53
C ASN A 154 -11.20 8.75 -11.98
N SER A 155 -11.49 9.80 -12.74
CA SER A 155 -12.04 9.71 -14.10
C SER A 155 -11.15 9.00 -15.13
N SER A 156 -9.88 8.73 -14.83
CA SER A 156 -8.97 7.98 -15.70
C SER A 156 -8.93 6.48 -15.42
N ARG A 157 -9.51 6.04 -14.29
CA ARG A 157 -9.41 4.66 -13.77
C ARG A 157 -10.68 4.22 -13.04
N ASN A 158 -11.85 4.65 -13.52
CA ASN A 158 -13.14 4.39 -12.89
C ASN A 158 -14.11 3.57 -13.77
N GLU A 159 -13.62 2.95 -14.86
CA GLU A 159 -14.45 2.08 -15.69
C GLU A 159 -14.54 0.69 -15.05
N ILE A 160 -15.74 0.33 -14.60
CA ILE A 160 -16.05 -1.01 -14.09
C ILE A 160 -16.24 -1.97 -15.28
N GLY A 161 -15.82 -3.22 -15.15
CA GLY A 161 -15.94 -4.23 -16.22
C GLY A 161 -14.68 -4.37 -17.07
N VAL A 162 -13.62 -3.65 -16.73
CA VAL A 162 -12.29 -3.75 -17.35
C VAL A 162 -11.20 -3.94 -16.27
N ALA A 163 -10.03 -4.43 -16.69
CA ALA A 163 -8.85 -4.57 -15.84
C ALA A 163 -8.29 -3.21 -15.35
N ASN A 164 -7.29 -3.24 -14.46
CA ASN A 164 -6.58 -2.06 -13.97
C ASN A 164 -7.48 -1.04 -13.26
N MET A 165 -8.58 -1.52 -12.66
CA MET A 165 -9.52 -0.69 -11.94
C MET A 165 -8.89 -0.16 -10.66
N LEU A 166 -9.18 1.09 -10.32
CA LEU A 166 -8.73 1.69 -9.07
C LEU A 166 -9.78 1.45 -7.97
N TYR A 167 -9.42 0.64 -6.98
CA TYR A 167 -10.29 0.26 -5.88
C TYR A 167 -10.04 1.12 -4.66
N GLU A 168 -11.08 1.40 -3.88
CA GLU A 168 -10.94 1.88 -2.51
C GLU A 168 -10.91 0.66 -1.58
N VAL A 169 -9.87 0.56 -0.76
CA VAL A 169 -9.58 -0.59 0.08
C VAL A 169 -9.24 -0.21 1.51
N LEU A 170 -9.50 -1.14 2.42
CA LEU A 170 -8.92 -1.21 3.75
C LEU A 170 -7.93 -2.37 3.80
N ILE A 171 -6.95 -2.31 4.70
CA ILE A 171 -6.17 -3.50 5.05
C ILE A 171 -7.08 -4.41 5.90
N ALA A 172 -7.35 -5.61 5.41
CA ALA A 172 -8.19 -6.59 6.09
C ALA A 172 -7.40 -7.39 7.12
N GLU A 173 -6.19 -7.84 6.77
CA GLU A 173 -5.23 -8.52 7.66
C GLU A 173 -4.33 -7.52 8.37
N HIS A 174 -4.95 -6.53 9.03
CA HIS A 174 -4.23 -5.50 9.75
C HIS A 174 -3.82 -5.99 11.15
N LEU A 175 -2.57 -5.78 11.56
CA LEU A 175 -2.02 -6.26 12.83
C LEU A 175 -2.82 -5.78 14.06
N TYR A 176 -3.32 -4.54 14.02
CA TYR A 176 -4.08 -3.92 15.13
C TYR A 176 -5.61 -4.09 15.04
N LYS A 177 -6.11 -5.03 14.24
CA LYS A 177 -7.54 -5.29 14.06
C LYS A 177 -7.93 -6.67 14.58
#